data_AF-A0A956BX71-F1
#
_entry.id   AF-A0A956BX71-F1
#
_cell.length_a   1.000
_cell.length_b   1.000
_cell.length_c   1.000
_cell.angle_alpha   90.00
_cell.angle_beta   90.00
_cell.angle_gamma   90.00
#
_symmetry.space_group_name_H-M   'P 1'
#
loop_
_entity.id
_entity.type
_entity.pdbx_description
1 polymer ?
#
loop_
_entity_poly.entity_id
_entity_poly.type
_entity_poly.pdbx_seq_one_letter_code
_entity_poly.pdbx_strand_id
1 'polypeptide(L)'
;MTPKQLKPEADRIDSEYVDDVIGEASILADRDRDQVDVEEVVDIGEELGLEERHVKDAVQSVRLRVAEEAEEKKREAVRWSRRRRVAAVVGVALAIMAGISAATTRGTLRDLRAEVVRSRAQVHTVLARQSAVEQRYAGKELTADAEAELAGALNRVSVETRRYDRAVTDYNVAADGVLSGLWAWLFGLPGQLPLSNEMDTW
;
A
#
# COMPACT_ATOMS: atom_id res chain seq x y z
N MET A 1 50.11 19.24 40.66
CA MET A 1 49.32 18.39 39.74
C MET A 1 48.57 17.38 40.58
N THR A 2 47.28 17.60 40.78
CA THR A 2 46.40 16.75 41.61
C THR A 2 45.34 16.14 40.69
N PRO A 3 45.09 14.82 40.73
CA PRO A 3 44.11 14.20 39.86
C PRO A 3 42.70 14.51 40.38
N LYS A 4 41.89 15.08 39.49
CA LYS A 4 40.48 15.40 39.72
C LYS A 4 39.69 14.09 39.69
N GLN A 5 39.27 13.60 40.85
CA GLN A 5 38.36 12.45 40.94
C GLN A 5 37.00 12.85 40.38
N LEU A 6 36.60 12.25 39.26
CA LEU A 6 35.24 12.28 38.73
C LEU A 6 34.40 11.27 39.53
N LYS A 7 33.44 11.75 40.34
CA LYS A 7 32.39 10.91 40.93
C LYS A 7 31.49 10.37 39.81
N PRO A 8 31.07 9.10 39.85
CA PRO A 8 30.17 8.56 38.85
C PRO A 8 28.78 9.17 39.02
N GLU A 9 28.32 9.87 37.99
CA GLU A 9 27.02 10.52 37.87
C GLU A 9 25.89 9.51 37.54
N ALA A 10 26.02 8.28 38.04
CA ALA A 10 25.20 7.13 37.64
C ALA A 10 23.97 6.88 38.53
N ASP A 11 23.66 7.78 39.46
CA ASP A 11 22.67 7.55 40.53
C ASP A 11 21.43 8.45 40.44
N ARG A 12 21.17 9.01 39.24
CA ARG A 12 20.04 9.90 38.98
C ARG A 12 19.20 9.34 37.83
N ILE A 13 17.97 8.95 38.16
CA ILE A 13 16.94 8.51 37.21
C ILE A 13 16.17 9.74 36.74
N ASP A 14 15.93 9.87 35.44
CA ASP A 14 15.14 10.98 34.89
C ASP A 14 13.70 10.90 35.44
N SER A 15 13.14 12.06 35.75
CA SER A 15 11.78 12.20 36.29
C SER A 15 10.70 11.57 35.41
N GLU A 16 10.93 11.47 34.10
CA GLU A 16 10.01 10.81 33.16
C GLU A 16 9.95 9.29 33.33
N TYR A 17 10.95 8.65 33.94
CA TYR A 17 10.98 7.21 34.20
C TYR A 17 10.63 6.85 35.64
N VAL A 18 10.35 7.81 36.52
CA VAL A 18 10.04 7.54 37.94
C VAL A 18 8.77 6.70 38.08
N ASP A 19 7.72 7.03 37.32
CA ASP A 19 6.46 6.27 37.35
C ASP A 19 6.64 4.86 36.77
N ASP A 20 7.45 4.70 35.72
CA ASP A 20 7.80 3.40 35.16
C ASP A 20 8.59 2.55 36.17
N VAL A 21 9.54 3.14 36.89
CA VAL A 21 10.34 2.45 37.92
C VAL A 21 9.48 2.06 39.13
N ILE A 22 8.58 2.93 39.59
CA ILE A 22 7.65 2.60 40.69
C ILE A 22 6.68 1.51 40.25
N GLY A 23 6.19 1.55 39.01
CA GLY A 23 5.37 0.50 38.41
C GLY A 23 6.09 -0.84 38.38
N GLU A 24 7.32 -0.87 37.86
CA GLU A 24 8.14 -2.09 37.79
C GLU A 24 8.46 -2.64 39.19
N ALA A 25 8.77 -1.76 40.15
CA ALA A 25 9.04 -2.14 41.54
C ALA A 25 7.80 -2.72 42.24
N SER A 26 6.60 -2.18 41.97
CA SER A 26 5.34 -2.74 42.50
C SER A 26 5.05 -4.12 41.93
N ILE A 27 5.28 -4.32 40.62
CA ILE A 27 5.11 -5.61 39.95
C ILE A 27 6.09 -6.64 40.52
N LEU A 28 7.34 -6.26 40.78
CA LEU A 28 8.33 -7.14 41.40
C LEU A 28 7.95 -7.49 42.85
N ALA A 29 7.50 -6.52 43.63
CA ALA A 29 7.09 -6.74 45.02
C ALA A 29 5.88 -7.67 45.15
N ASP A 30 4.88 -7.54 44.28
CA ASP A 30 3.73 -8.47 44.27
C ASP A 30 4.14 -9.87 43.79
N ARG A 31 5.07 -9.95 42.83
CA ARG A 31 5.60 -11.24 42.36
C ARG A 31 6.42 -11.99 43.41
N ASP A 32 7.07 -11.27 44.32
CA ASP A 32 7.76 -11.86 45.47
C ASP A 32 6.80 -12.28 46.59
N ARG A 33 5.64 -11.60 46.75
CA ARG A 33 4.59 -12.01 47.70
C ARG A 33 3.89 -13.31 47.32
N ASP A 34 3.76 -13.59 46.02
CA ASP A 34 3.09 -14.79 45.51
C ASP A 34 4.02 -16.02 45.42
N GLN A 35 5.29 -15.88 45.81
CA GLN A 35 6.25 -16.98 45.84
C GLN A 35 6.32 -17.58 47.25
N VAL A 36 5.89 -18.84 47.36
CA VAL A 36 6.01 -19.63 48.58
C VAL A 36 7.38 -20.32 48.57
N ASP A 37 8.13 -20.23 49.66
CA ASP A 37 9.42 -20.92 49.76
C ASP A 37 9.20 -22.44 49.78
N VAL A 38 10.20 -23.20 49.31
CA VAL A 38 10.15 -24.67 49.31
C VAL A 38 10.02 -25.20 50.74
N GLU A 39 10.65 -24.54 51.71
CA GLU A 39 10.49 -24.88 53.13
C GLU A 39 9.03 -24.72 53.58
N GLU A 40 8.39 -23.60 53.25
CA GLU A 40 6.99 -23.35 53.60
C GLU A 40 6.02 -24.34 52.92
N VAL A 41 6.30 -24.75 51.67
CA VAL A 41 5.52 -25.81 50.99
C VAL A 41 5.72 -27.19 51.65
N VAL A 42 6.92 -27.47 52.17
CA VAL A 42 7.24 -28.71 52.90
C VAL A 42 6.52 -28.73 54.25
N ASP A 43 6.54 -27.61 55.00
CA ASP A 43 5.85 -27.47 56.28
C ASP A 43 4.34 -27.68 56.13
N ILE A 44 3.72 -27.06 55.12
CA ILE A 44 2.30 -27.27 54.78
C ILE A 44 2.03 -28.73 54.40
N GLY A 45 2.96 -29.37 53.68
CA GLY A 45 2.86 -30.79 53.34
C GLY A 45 2.89 -31.70 54.57
N GLU A 46 3.74 -31.39 55.54
CA GLU A 46 3.85 -32.11 56.81
C GLU A 46 2.56 -31.98 57.65
N GLU A 47 1.97 -30.78 57.72
CA GLU A 47 0.67 -30.54 58.38
C GLU A 47 -0.47 -31.36 57.76
N LEU A 48 -0.40 -31.63 56.46
CA LEU A 48 -1.35 -32.46 55.72
C LEU A 48 -1.01 -33.97 55.77
N GLY A 49 0.04 -34.36 56.49
CA GLY A 49 0.48 -35.74 56.64
C GLY A 49 1.20 -36.33 55.42
N LEU A 50 1.74 -35.47 54.55
CA LEU A 50 2.54 -35.88 53.39
C LEU A 50 4.02 -36.05 53.76
N GLU A 51 4.65 -37.06 53.19
CA GLU A 51 6.07 -37.32 53.41
C GLU A 51 6.95 -36.30 52.66
N GLU A 52 7.88 -35.66 53.37
CA GLU A 52 8.75 -34.58 52.87
C GLU A 52 9.38 -34.88 51.50
N ARG A 53 9.83 -36.12 51.29
CA ARG A 53 10.44 -36.56 50.04
C ARG A 53 9.49 -36.41 48.85
N HIS A 54 8.22 -36.77 49.01
CA HIS A 54 7.22 -36.66 47.95
C HIS A 54 6.89 -35.21 47.63
N VAL A 55 6.85 -34.33 48.64
CA VAL A 55 6.65 -32.89 48.45
C VAL A 55 7.82 -32.28 47.68
N LYS A 56 9.06 -32.62 48.05
CA LYS A 56 10.28 -32.15 47.35
C LYS A 56 10.34 -32.63 45.89
N ASP A 57 10.06 -33.91 45.64
CA ASP A 57 10.02 -34.46 44.28
C ASP A 57 8.92 -33.78 43.43
N ALA A 58 7.75 -33.51 44.03
CA ALA A 58 6.66 -32.80 43.37
C ALA A 58 7.04 -31.35 43.02
N VAL A 59 7.64 -30.61 43.95
CA VAL A 59 8.14 -29.24 43.71
C VAL A 59 9.19 -29.22 42.60
N GLN A 60 10.10 -30.19 42.57
CA GLN A 60 11.10 -30.30 41.51
C GLN A 60 10.46 -30.56 40.13
N SER A 61 9.45 -31.43 40.07
CA SER A 61 8.71 -31.70 38.83
C SER A 61 7.92 -30.48 38.32
N VAL A 62 7.37 -29.67 39.22
CA VAL A 62 6.67 -28.42 38.88
C VAL A 62 7.68 -27.38 38.36
N ARG A 63 8.83 -27.23 39.03
CA ARG A 63 9.89 -26.32 38.60
C ARG A 63 10.42 -26.64 37.19
N LEU A 64 10.60 -27.93 36.89
CA LEU A 64 11.01 -28.36 35.55
C LEU A 64 9.96 -27.99 34.49
N ARG A 65 8.68 -28.27 34.74
CA ARG A 65 7.59 -27.91 33.81
C ARG A 65 7.47 -26.40 33.62
N VAL A 66 7.55 -25.61 34.69
CA VAL A 66 7.50 -24.13 34.60
C VAL A 66 8.70 -23.58 33.83
N ALA A 67 9.89 -24.16 34.00
CA ALA A 67 11.08 -23.77 33.24
C ALA A 67 10.94 -24.09 31.75
N GLU A 68 10.41 -25.27 31.40
CA GLU A 68 10.11 -25.67 30.02
C GLU A 68 9.06 -24.76 29.38
N GLU A 69 7.94 -24.51 30.06
CA GLU A 69 6.89 -23.59 29.61
C GLU A 69 7.41 -22.16 29.43
N ALA A 70 8.30 -21.69 30.31
CA ALA A 70 8.92 -20.38 30.19
C ALA A 70 9.85 -20.29 28.97
N GLU A 71 10.60 -21.35 28.66
CA GLU A 71 11.39 -21.42 27.44
C GLU A 71 10.52 -21.44 26.18
N GLU A 72 9.43 -22.20 26.19
CA GLU A 72 8.49 -22.28 25.07
C GLU A 72 7.85 -20.92 24.81
N LYS A 73 7.34 -20.24 25.85
CA LYS A 73 6.80 -18.88 25.74
C LYS A 73 7.82 -17.88 25.20
N LYS A 74 9.09 -17.98 25.63
CA LYS A 74 10.18 -17.16 25.08
C LYS A 74 10.41 -17.44 23.59
N ARG A 75 10.43 -18.72 23.19
CA ARG A 75 10.59 -19.12 21.78
C ARG A 75 9.42 -18.64 20.93
N GLU A 76 8.20 -18.72 21.44
CA GLU A 76 7.00 -18.21 20.77
C GLU A 76 7.00 -16.68 20.64
N ALA A 77 7.36 -15.96 21.70
CA ALA A 77 7.50 -14.51 21.67
C ALA A 77 8.56 -14.05 20.64
N VAL A 78 9.70 -14.76 20.58
CA VAL A 78 10.73 -14.51 19.56
C VAL A 78 10.21 -14.83 18.16
N ARG A 79 9.50 -15.94 17.95
CA ARG A 79 8.89 -16.28 16.65
C ARG A 79 7.86 -15.25 16.22
N TRP A 80 7.00 -14.80 17.12
CA TRP A 80 5.97 -13.80 16.86
C TRP A 80 6.58 -12.44 16.49
N SER A 81 7.60 -12.00 17.23
CA SER A 81 8.33 -10.77 16.92
C SER A 81 9.03 -10.84 15.56
N ARG A 82 9.65 -11.98 15.22
CA ARG A 82 10.26 -12.20 13.90
C ARG A 82 9.21 -12.18 12.79
N ARG A 83 8.08 -12.88 12.96
CA ARG A 83 6.98 -12.89 11.98
C ARG A 83 6.44 -11.49 11.74
N ARG A 84 6.24 -10.69 12.79
CA ARG A 84 5.80 -9.29 12.67
C ARG A 84 6.81 -8.42 11.91
N ARG A 85 8.10 -8.55 12.19
CA ARG A 85 9.15 -7.81 11.46
C ARG A 85 9.17 -8.19 9.98
N VAL A 86 9.10 -9.48 9.66
CA VAL A 86 9.05 -9.96 8.27
C VAL A 86 7.79 -9.43 7.57
N ALA A 87 6.62 -9.54 8.21
CA ALA A 87 5.37 -9.03 7.67
C ALA A 87 5.43 -7.51 7.44
N ALA A 88 6.04 -6.74 8.33
CA ALA A 88 6.24 -5.30 8.17
C ALA A 88 7.13 -4.97 6.97
N VAL A 89 8.27 -5.68 6.82
CA VAL A 89 9.17 -5.49 5.67
C VAL A 89 8.47 -5.83 4.35
N VAL A 90 7.76 -6.96 4.30
CA VAL A 90 6.98 -7.36 3.12
C VAL A 90 5.90 -6.32 2.81
N GLY A 91 5.20 -5.82 3.83
CA GLY A 91 4.19 -4.78 3.68
C GLY A 91 4.75 -3.48 3.10
N VAL A 92 5.91 -3.02 3.58
CA VAL A 92 6.60 -1.84 3.04
C VAL A 92 7.02 -2.07 1.59
N ALA A 93 7.58 -3.23 1.26
CA ALA A 93 7.98 -3.55 -0.11
C ALA A 93 6.79 -3.56 -1.08
N LEU A 94 5.65 -4.14 -0.67
CA LEU A 94 4.41 -4.12 -1.45
C LEU A 94 3.88 -2.69 -1.63
N ALA A 95 3.92 -1.86 -0.60
CA ALA A 95 3.48 -0.46 -0.68
C ALA A 95 4.36 0.35 -1.65
N ILE A 96 5.67 0.13 -1.66
CA ILE A 96 6.59 0.78 -2.61
C ILE A 96 6.27 0.34 -4.04
N MET A 97 6.09 -0.97 -4.28
CA MET A 97 5.72 -1.48 -5.60
C MET A 97 4.38 -0.94 -6.09
N ALA A 98 3.37 -0.89 -5.21
CA ALA A 98 2.08 -0.29 -5.51
C ALA A 98 2.21 1.21 -5.84
N GLY A 99 3.03 1.96 -5.10
CA GLY A 99 3.30 3.37 -5.36
C GLY A 99 3.96 3.60 -6.72
N ILE A 100 4.96 2.78 -7.09
CA ILE A 100 5.62 2.86 -8.40
C ILE A 100 4.62 2.52 -9.51
N SER A 101 3.85 1.44 -9.37
CA SER A 101 2.82 1.05 -10.34
C SER A 101 1.77 2.15 -10.52
N ALA A 102 1.29 2.74 -9.43
CA ALA A 102 0.32 3.82 -9.49
C ALA A 102 0.87 5.06 -10.22
N ALA A 103 2.13 5.42 -9.94
CA ALA A 103 2.78 6.57 -10.56
C ALA A 103 2.96 6.37 -12.08
N THR A 104 3.42 5.19 -12.51
CA THR A 104 3.63 4.90 -13.93
C THR A 104 2.30 4.84 -14.69
N THR A 105 1.32 4.09 -14.18
CA THR A 105 -0.02 4.00 -14.80
C THR A 105 -0.68 5.37 -14.91
N ARG A 106 -0.59 6.20 -13.87
CA ARG A 106 -1.14 7.56 -13.89
C ARG A 106 -0.51 8.43 -14.96
N GLY A 107 0.82 8.36 -15.13
CA GLY A 107 1.53 9.07 -16.19
C GLY A 107 1.05 8.64 -17.57
N THR A 108 1.12 7.33 -17.84
CA THR A 108 0.74 6.75 -19.14
C THR A 108 -0.71 7.07 -19.52
N LEU A 109 -1.67 6.88 -18.60
CA LEU A 109 -3.08 7.17 -18.89
C LEU A 109 -3.34 8.66 -19.14
N ARG A 110 -2.61 9.55 -18.46
CA ARG A 110 -2.72 11.00 -18.70
C ARG A 110 -2.18 11.39 -20.06
N ASP A 111 -1.04 10.84 -20.46
CA ASP A 111 -0.42 11.12 -21.75
C ASP A 111 -1.28 10.61 -22.90
N LEU A 112 -1.80 9.38 -22.79
CA LEU A 112 -2.74 8.81 -23.75
C LEU A 112 -4.03 9.63 -23.84
N ARG A 113 -4.59 10.06 -22.70
CA ARG A 113 -5.76 10.94 -22.70
C ARG A 113 -5.47 12.29 -23.35
N ALA A 114 -4.28 12.85 -23.12
CA ALA A 114 -3.87 14.09 -23.76
C ALA A 114 -3.73 13.92 -25.29
N GLU A 115 -3.26 12.77 -25.76
CA GLU A 115 -3.26 12.42 -27.19
C GLU A 115 -4.68 12.34 -27.76
N VAL A 116 -5.62 11.70 -27.06
CA VAL A 116 -7.04 11.64 -27.48
C VAL A 116 -7.66 13.04 -27.58
N VAL A 117 -7.38 13.92 -26.61
CA VAL A 117 -7.87 15.31 -26.65
C VAL A 117 -7.26 16.07 -27.83
N ARG A 118 -5.96 15.89 -28.11
CA ARG A 118 -5.28 16.50 -29.24
C ARG A 118 -5.84 16.01 -30.57
N SER A 119 -6.02 14.71 -30.75
CA SER A 119 -6.57 14.13 -31.98
C SER A 119 -8.03 14.57 -32.20
N ARG A 120 -8.85 14.64 -31.14
CA ARG A 120 -10.21 15.20 -31.24
C ARG A 120 -10.21 16.64 -31.74
N ALA A 121 -9.33 17.49 -31.20
CA ALA A 121 -9.22 18.88 -31.66
C ALA A 121 -8.80 18.99 -33.14
N GLN A 122 -7.95 18.07 -33.62
CA GLN A 122 -7.60 18.00 -35.04
C GLN A 122 -8.80 17.60 -35.91
N VAL A 123 -9.60 16.64 -35.47
CA VAL A 123 -10.84 16.26 -36.18
C VAL A 123 -11.78 17.47 -36.30
N HIS A 124 -12.03 18.22 -35.23
CA HIS A 124 -12.84 19.45 -35.29
C HIS A 124 -12.29 20.47 -36.30
N THR A 125 -10.96 20.65 -36.32
CA THR A 125 -10.31 21.58 -37.25
C THR A 125 -10.52 21.16 -38.70
N VAL A 126 -10.41 19.87 -38.99
CA VAL A 126 -10.59 19.34 -40.35
C VAL A 126 -12.08 19.35 -40.76
N LEU A 127 -13.00 19.05 -39.83
CA LEU A 127 -14.45 19.17 -40.07
C LEU A 127 -14.86 20.62 -40.38
N ALA A 128 -14.33 21.60 -39.63
CA ALA A 128 -14.59 23.01 -39.93
C ALA A 128 -14.08 23.40 -41.33
N ARG A 129 -12.90 22.90 -41.73
CA ARG A 129 -12.38 23.11 -43.09
C ARG A 129 -13.23 22.42 -44.16
N GLN A 130 -13.69 21.20 -43.91
CA GLN A 130 -14.61 20.49 -44.81
C GLN A 130 -15.88 21.32 -45.02
N SER A 131 -16.52 21.80 -43.95
CA SER A 131 -17.74 22.61 -44.06
C SER A 131 -17.52 23.90 -44.86
N ALA A 132 -16.34 24.51 -44.77
CA ALA A 132 -16.00 25.70 -45.54
C ALA A 132 -15.85 25.39 -47.05
N VAL A 133 -15.28 24.22 -47.40
CA VAL A 133 -15.20 23.75 -48.79
C VAL A 133 -16.60 23.42 -49.32
N GLU A 134 -17.42 22.73 -48.54
CA GLU A 134 -18.80 22.41 -48.92
C GLU A 134 -19.63 23.67 -49.16
N GLN A 135 -19.55 24.66 -48.25
CA GLN A 135 -20.24 25.94 -48.42
C GLN A 135 -19.76 26.71 -49.65
N ARG A 136 -18.46 26.64 -49.98
CA ARG A 136 -17.91 27.31 -51.18
C ARG A 136 -18.54 26.78 -52.46
N TYR A 137 -18.88 25.49 -52.51
CA TYR A 137 -19.44 24.82 -53.69
C TYR A 137 -20.94 24.57 -53.60
N ALA A 138 -21.58 24.92 -52.50
CA ALA A 138 -23.02 24.78 -52.31
C ALA A 138 -23.81 25.53 -53.39
N GLY A 139 -24.72 24.82 -54.08
CA GLY A 139 -25.58 25.39 -55.12
C GLY A 139 -24.86 25.75 -56.43
N LYS A 140 -23.60 25.34 -56.60
CA LYS A 140 -22.84 25.52 -57.85
C LYS A 140 -22.80 24.22 -58.64
N GLU A 141 -22.70 24.32 -59.96
CA GLU A 141 -22.41 23.16 -60.81
C GLU A 141 -20.97 22.69 -60.50
N LEU A 142 -20.83 21.40 -60.18
CA LEU A 142 -19.56 20.82 -59.77
C LEU A 142 -18.67 20.61 -61.01
N THR A 143 -17.55 21.31 -61.07
CA THR A 143 -16.48 21.01 -62.01
C THR A 143 -15.63 19.85 -61.47
N ALA A 144 -14.86 19.20 -62.36
CA ALA A 144 -13.92 18.14 -61.94
C ALA A 144 -12.96 18.61 -60.83
N ASP A 145 -12.52 19.87 -60.87
CA ASP A 145 -11.66 20.46 -59.84
C ASP A 145 -12.39 20.62 -58.49
N ALA A 146 -13.68 20.99 -58.51
CA ALA A 146 -14.49 21.12 -57.30
C ALA A 146 -14.76 19.74 -56.65
N GLU A 147 -15.02 18.71 -57.46
CA GLU A 147 -15.17 17.34 -56.99
C GLU A 147 -13.87 16.81 -56.35
N ALA A 148 -12.72 17.10 -56.96
CA ALA A 148 -11.42 16.74 -56.41
C ALA A 148 -11.12 17.43 -55.07
N GLU A 149 -11.47 18.73 -54.92
CA GLU A 149 -11.29 19.45 -53.67
C GLU A 149 -12.19 18.90 -52.54
N LEU A 150 -13.45 18.61 -52.84
CA LEU A 150 -14.41 17.99 -51.91
C LEU A 150 -13.95 16.59 -51.49
N ALA A 151 -13.58 15.73 -52.44
CA ALA A 151 -13.05 14.40 -52.16
C ALA A 151 -11.78 14.47 -51.30
N GLY A 152 -10.89 15.44 -51.57
CA GLY A 152 -9.71 15.70 -50.76
C GLY A 152 -10.04 16.13 -49.33
N ALA A 153 -11.08 16.93 -49.12
CA ALA A 153 -11.57 17.31 -47.79
C ALA A 153 -12.13 16.11 -47.02
N LEU A 154 -12.97 15.29 -47.65
CA LEU A 154 -13.53 14.06 -47.07
C LEU A 154 -12.44 13.07 -46.67
N ASN A 155 -11.44 12.88 -47.53
CA ASN A 155 -10.32 11.98 -47.24
C ASN A 155 -9.52 12.45 -46.02
N ARG A 156 -9.29 13.76 -45.85
CA ARG A 156 -8.61 14.30 -44.67
C ARG A 156 -9.39 14.04 -43.38
N VAL A 157 -10.71 14.20 -43.40
CA VAL A 157 -11.57 13.87 -42.25
C VAL A 157 -11.42 12.40 -41.90
N SER A 158 -11.55 11.52 -42.89
CA SER A 158 -11.40 10.07 -42.68
C SER A 158 -10.07 9.69 -42.05
N VAL A 159 -8.97 10.31 -42.49
CA VAL A 159 -7.63 10.08 -41.94
C VAL A 159 -7.53 10.51 -40.48
N GLU A 160 -8.00 11.72 -40.13
CA GLU A 160 -7.93 12.21 -38.75
C GLU A 160 -8.89 11.45 -37.82
N THR A 161 -10.07 11.06 -38.29
CA THR A 161 -10.99 10.19 -37.53
C THR A 161 -10.33 8.84 -37.19
N ARG A 162 -9.65 8.20 -38.14
CA ARG A 162 -8.90 6.95 -37.86
C ARG A 162 -7.75 7.16 -36.87
N ARG A 163 -7.12 8.33 -36.87
CA ARG A 163 -6.08 8.68 -35.87
C ARG A 163 -6.69 8.88 -34.49
N TYR A 164 -7.86 9.51 -34.41
CA TYR A 164 -8.63 9.62 -33.18
C TYR A 164 -8.99 8.23 -32.62
N ASP A 165 -9.57 7.35 -33.44
CA ASP A 165 -9.97 6.00 -33.02
C ASP A 165 -8.78 5.17 -32.54
N ARG A 166 -7.62 5.31 -33.18
CA ARG A 166 -6.38 4.67 -32.71
C ARG A 166 -5.97 5.17 -31.33
N ALA A 167 -5.96 6.49 -31.12
CA ALA A 167 -5.62 7.07 -29.82
C ALA A 167 -6.60 6.63 -28.71
N VAL A 168 -7.89 6.54 -29.02
CA VAL A 168 -8.92 6.01 -28.10
C VAL A 168 -8.67 4.53 -27.80
N THR A 169 -8.37 3.73 -28.82
CA THR A 169 -8.06 2.31 -28.66
C THR A 169 -6.85 2.11 -27.75
N ASP A 170 -5.77 2.86 -27.98
CA ASP A 170 -4.56 2.80 -27.16
C ASP A 170 -4.85 3.15 -25.69
N TYR A 171 -5.69 4.17 -25.45
CA TYR A 171 -6.17 4.52 -24.12
C TYR A 171 -6.98 3.38 -23.48
N ASN A 172 -7.96 2.84 -24.20
CA ASN A 172 -8.87 1.82 -23.70
C ASN A 172 -8.11 0.53 -23.36
N VAL A 173 -7.17 0.11 -24.22
CA VAL A 173 -6.29 -1.05 -23.95
C VAL A 173 -5.44 -0.82 -22.70
N ALA A 174 -4.90 0.38 -22.51
CA ALA A 174 -4.12 0.69 -21.31
C ALA A 174 -4.97 0.74 -20.03
N ALA A 175 -6.24 1.13 -20.15
CA ALA A 175 -7.18 1.25 -19.04
C ALA A 175 -7.87 -0.08 -18.65
N ASP A 176 -7.94 -1.07 -19.56
CA ASP A 176 -8.67 -2.34 -19.38
C ASP A 176 -8.03 -3.32 -18.37
N GLY A 177 -6.76 -3.10 -17.97
CA GLY A 177 -6.10 -3.95 -16.98
C GLY A 177 -6.70 -3.82 -15.57
N VAL A 178 -6.80 -4.91 -14.80
CA VAL A 178 -7.39 -4.91 -13.43
C VAL A 178 -6.77 -3.84 -12.51
N LEU A 179 -5.44 -3.77 -12.46
CA LEU A 179 -4.74 -2.75 -11.67
C LEU A 179 -4.86 -1.36 -12.31
N SER A 180 -4.78 -1.27 -13.64
CA SER A 180 -4.92 -0.01 -14.37
C SER A 180 -6.29 0.63 -14.18
N GLY A 181 -7.37 -0.16 -14.22
CA GLY A 181 -8.73 0.27 -14.01
C GLY A 181 -8.97 0.71 -12.57
N LEU A 182 -8.40 0.01 -11.57
CA LEU A 182 -8.44 0.46 -10.18
C LEU A 182 -7.74 1.82 -10.01
N TRP A 183 -6.56 2.00 -10.62
CA TRP A 183 -5.85 3.27 -10.58
C TRP A 183 -6.59 4.37 -11.36
N ALA A 184 -7.18 4.05 -12.51
CA ALA A 184 -7.99 4.98 -13.29
C ALA A 184 -9.16 5.49 -12.45
N TRP A 185 -9.89 4.58 -11.80
CA TRP A 185 -10.97 4.92 -10.87
C TRP A 185 -10.46 5.80 -9.72
N LEU A 186 -9.37 5.40 -9.06
CA LEU A 186 -8.80 6.14 -7.93
C LEU A 186 -8.37 7.57 -8.31
N PHE A 187 -7.89 7.76 -9.54
CA PHE A 187 -7.43 9.05 -10.05
C PHE A 187 -8.50 9.85 -10.81
N GLY A 188 -9.75 9.38 -10.86
CA GLY A 188 -10.84 10.05 -11.58
C GLY A 188 -10.62 10.09 -13.10
N LEU A 189 -9.93 9.09 -13.65
CA LEU A 189 -9.77 8.90 -15.09
C LEU A 189 -10.89 7.97 -15.60
N PRO A 190 -11.40 8.21 -16.82
CA PRO A 190 -12.45 7.35 -17.38
C PRO A 190 -11.91 5.94 -17.63
N GLY A 191 -12.70 4.92 -17.31
CA GLY A 191 -12.32 3.52 -17.59
C GLY A 191 -12.30 3.19 -19.09
N GLN A 192 -13.10 3.90 -19.88
CA GLN A 192 -13.17 3.77 -21.33
C GLN A 192 -13.54 5.12 -21.96
N LEU A 193 -13.04 5.37 -23.16
CA LEU A 193 -13.40 6.49 -24.02
C LEU A 193 -14.15 5.97 -25.25
N PRO A 194 -15.15 6.72 -25.74
CA PRO A 194 -15.95 6.30 -26.90
C PRO A 194 -15.16 6.43 -28.20
N LEU A 195 -15.37 5.50 -29.12
CA LEU A 195 -14.85 5.58 -30.50
C LEU A 195 -15.67 6.54 -31.35
N SER A 196 -15.16 6.94 -32.52
CA SER A 196 -15.85 7.88 -33.41
C SER A 196 -17.25 7.46 -33.84
N ASN A 197 -17.48 6.15 -33.98
CA ASN A 197 -18.78 5.57 -34.33
C ASN A 197 -19.77 5.49 -33.16
N GLU A 198 -19.29 5.71 -31.93
CA GLU A 198 -20.09 5.72 -30.69
C GLU A 198 -20.43 7.15 -30.25
N MET A 199 -19.87 8.16 -30.91
CA MET A 199 -20.14 9.57 -30.63
C MET A 199 -21.37 10.04 -31.39
N ASP A 200 -22.33 10.63 -30.67
CA ASP A 200 -23.47 11.31 -31.29
C ASP A 200 -23.03 12.58 -32.05
N THR A 201 -22.00 13.25 -31.53
CA THR A 201 -21.43 14.47 -32.12
C THR A 201 -19.94 14.58 -31.81
N TRP A 202 -19.19 15.16 -32.74
CA TRP A 202 -17.82 15.59 -32.50
C TRP A 202 -17.75 16.75 -31.53
#